data_AF-A0A0U2JF16-F1
#
_entry.id   AF-A0A0U2JF16-F1
#
_cell.length_a   1.000
_cell.length_b   1.000
_cell.length_c   1.000
_cell.angle_alpha   90.00
_cell.angle_beta   90.00
_cell.angle_gamma   90.00
#
_symmetry.space_group_name_H-M   'P 1'
#
loop_
_entity.id
_entity.type
_entity.pdbx_description
1 polymer ?
#
loop_
_entity_poly.entity_id
_entity_poly.type
_entity_poly.pdbx_seq_one_letter_code
_entity_poly.pdbx_strand_id
1 'polypeptide(L)'
;MTDILHGPDSGADLRRLQRELDHFTDMAVELLPRPGELPQIPSIDVYGGTMALNGEVGGDHIIYVDFKQRFDLRARIARAEAEGRPDIADNLRRCARTAGIALVDVSGHRVTDALLAAVFHQAFLVGAAYELDASGQITRHLFENLNTRFHQSSGAHKFISLLYGEISEDSTFRFLSA
;
A
#
# COMPACT_ATOMS: atom_id res chain seq x y z
N MET A 1 -17.17 -1.88 58.44
CA MET A 1 -15.92 -2.63 58.71
C MET A 1 -16.22 -4.08 58.40
N THR A 2 -15.87 -4.66 57.26
CA THR A 2 -15.02 -4.27 56.14
C THR A 2 -15.46 -5.15 54.98
N ASP A 3 -15.82 -4.58 53.84
CA ASP A 3 -16.20 -5.32 52.64
C ASP A 3 -15.13 -5.02 51.58
N ILE A 4 -14.06 -5.80 51.56
CA ILE A 4 -12.99 -5.71 50.56
C ILE A 4 -12.44 -7.13 50.32
N LEU A 5 -13.17 -7.94 49.55
CA LEU A 5 -12.62 -9.04 48.75
C LEU A 5 -13.58 -9.34 47.59
N HIS A 6 -13.58 -8.51 46.55
CA HIS A 6 -14.01 -8.94 45.21
C HIS A 6 -12.78 -8.91 44.31
N GLY A 7 -12.28 -10.09 43.97
CA GLY A 7 -11.23 -10.26 42.96
C GLY A 7 -11.73 -9.83 41.58
N PRO A 8 -10.82 -9.56 40.63
CA PRO A 8 -11.18 -9.07 39.31
C PRO A 8 -12.08 -10.09 38.61
N ASP A 9 -13.28 -9.63 38.22
CA ASP A 9 -14.33 -10.43 37.60
C ASP A 9 -13.90 -10.79 36.16
N SER A 10 -13.04 -11.81 36.07
CA SER A 10 -12.17 -12.10 34.92
C SER A 10 -12.95 -12.35 33.63
N GLY A 11 -14.21 -12.80 33.74
CA GLY A 11 -15.11 -12.98 32.60
C GLY A 11 -15.69 -11.67 32.04
N ALA A 12 -15.86 -10.63 32.88
CA ALA A 12 -16.32 -9.32 32.44
C ALA A 12 -15.21 -8.57 31.70
N ASP A 13 -13.97 -8.70 32.18
CA ASP A 13 -12.78 -8.12 31.56
C ASP A 13 -12.44 -8.78 30.22
N LEU A 14 -12.53 -10.12 30.13
CA LEU A 14 -12.35 -10.83 28.86
C LEU A 14 -13.40 -10.41 27.81
N ARG A 15 -14.67 -10.29 28.20
CA ARG A 15 -15.72 -9.80 27.29
C ARG A 15 -15.51 -8.35 26.87
N ARG A 16 -14.94 -7.51 27.74
CA ARG A 16 -14.60 -6.12 27.40
C ARG A 16 -13.44 -6.07 26.41
N LEU A 17 -12.39 -6.86 26.64
CA LEU A 17 -11.24 -6.95 25.74
C LEU A 17 -11.66 -7.47 24.35
N GLN A 18 -12.54 -8.47 24.32
CA GLN A 18 -13.05 -9.02 23.07
C GLN A 18 -13.85 -7.98 22.28
N ARG A 19 -14.74 -7.22 22.94
CA ARG A 19 -15.45 -6.11 22.26
C ARG A 19 -14.53 -5.02 21.72
N GLU A 20 -13.46 -4.68 22.45
CA GLU A 20 -12.47 -3.70 21.97
C GLU A 20 -11.69 -4.23 20.75
N LEU A 21 -11.36 -5.53 20.73
CA LEU A 21 -10.71 -6.18 19.59
C LEU A 21 -11.64 -6.28 18.37
N ASP A 22 -12.92 -6.61 18.59
CA ASP A 22 -13.92 -6.65 17.53
C ASP A 22 -14.08 -5.26 16.90
N HIS A 23 -14.23 -4.22 17.74
CA HIS A 23 -14.34 -2.84 17.27
C HIS A 23 -13.07 -2.35 16.54
N PHE A 24 -11.88 -2.72 17.03
CA PHE A 24 -10.63 -2.43 16.33
C PHE A 24 -10.59 -3.11 14.95
N THR A 25 -11.10 -4.34 14.85
CA THR A 25 -11.16 -5.09 13.59
C THR A 25 -12.10 -4.44 12.59
N ASP A 26 -13.29 -4.02 13.04
CA ASP A 26 -14.25 -3.30 12.20
C ASP A 26 -13.66 -1.99 11.66
N MET A 27 -12.97 -1.22 12.51
CA MET A 27 -12.26 -0.01 12.06
C MET A 27 -11.12 -0.32 11.11
N ALA A 28 -10.36 -1.40 11.35
CA ALA A 28 -9.24 -1.79 10.51
C ALA A 28 -9.70 -2.14 9.09
N VAL A 29 -10.86 -2.81 8.93
CA VAL A 29 -11.47 -3.09 7.62
C VAL A 29 -11.74 -1.80 6.85
N GLU A 30 -12.25 -0.77 7.52
CA GLU A 30 -12.51 0.54 6.89
C GLU A 30 -11.23 1.32 6.58
N LEU A 31 -10.14 1.06 7.32
CA LEU A 31 -8.82 1.66 7.09
C LEU A 31 -8.03 0.98 5.98
N LEU A 32 -8.40 -0.26 5.61
CA LEU A 32 -7.79 -0.94 4.48
C LEU A 32 -8.06 -0.12 3.21
N PRO A 33 -7.00 0.33 2.54
CA PRO A 33 -7.18 1.00 1.27
C PRO A 33 -7.79 0.00 0.30
N ARG A 34 -8.84 0.42 -0.41
CA ARG A 34 -9.28 -0.34 -1.58
C ARG A 34 -8.10 -0.43 -2.55
N PRO A 35 -7.90 -1.55 -3.27
CA PRO A 35 -6.79 -1.72 -4.20
C PRO A 35 -6.65 -0.57 -5.19
N GLY A 36 -7.73 0.15 -5.45
CA GLY A 36 -7.84 1.28 -6.35
C GLY A 36 -8.79 0.97 -7.47
N GLU A 37 -8.89 1.88 -8.42
CA GLU A 37 -9.43 1.53 -9.73
C GLU A 37 -8.43 0.65 -10.47
N LEU A 38 -8.95 -0.35 -11.17
CA LEU A 38 -8.13 -1.23 -11.99
C LEU A 38 -7.48 -0.42 -13.11
N PRO A 39 -6.15 -0.45 -13.23
CA PRO A 39 -5.45 0.28 -14.26
C PRO A 39 -5.91 -0.19 -15.63
N GLN A 40 -6.26 0.76 -16.50
CA GLN A 40 -6.70 0.45 -17.85
C GLN A 40 -5.51 0.53 -18.80
N ILE A 41 -5.15 -0.54 -19.50
CA ILE A 41 -4.20 -0.46 -20.62
C ILE A 41 -4.86 -1.07 -21.85
N PRO A 42 -4.75 -0.45 -23.04
CA PRO A 42 -5.25 -1.05 -24.27
C PRO A 42 -4.71 -2.47 -24.45
N SER A 43 -5.61 -3.42 -24.68
CA SER A 43 -5.30 -4.84 -24.94
C SER A 43 -4.70 -5.64 -23.77
N ILE A 44 -4.68 -5.10 -22.54
CA ILE A 44 -4.20 -5.81 -21.34
C ILE A 44 -5.22 -5.67 -20.21
N ASP A 45 -5.78 -6.80 -19.77
CA ASP A 45 -6.66 -6.86 -18.61
C ASP A 45 -5.83 -7.01 -17.32
N VAL A 46 -5.99 -6.06 -16.40
CA VAL A 46 -5.37 -6.10 -15.07
C VAL A 46 -6.41 -6.55 -14.05
N TYR A 47 -6.15 -7.65 -13.36
CA TYR A 47 -7.02 -8.18 -12.31
C TYR A 47 -6.21 -8.85 -11.18
N GLY A 48 -6.79 -8.89 -9.99
CA GLY A 48 -6.21 -9.48 -8.79
C GLY A 48 -7.08 -9.19 -7.57
N GLY A 49 -6.92 -10.02 -6.56
CA GLY A 49 -7.64 -9.93 -5.30
C GLY A 49 -6.89 -10.65 -4.20
N THR A 50 -7.22 -10.35 -2.96
CA THR A 50 -6.67 -11.02 -1.78
C THR A 50 -7.72 -12.00 -1.23
N MET A 51 -7.27 -13.17 -0.77
CA MET A 51 -8.13 -14.16 -0.12
C MET A 51 -7.61 -14.41 1.29
N ALA A 52 -8.34 -13.94 2.29
CA ALA A 52 -7.99 -14.19 3.69
C ALA A 52 -8.31 -15.65 4.07
N LEU A 53 -7.38 -16.30 4.80
CA LEU A 53 -7.50 -17.71 5.19
C LEU A 53 -8.74 -18.01 6.06
N ASN A 54 -9.15 -17.07 6.92
CA ASN A 54 -10.26 -17.24 7.87
C ASN A 54 -11.33 -16.14 7.79
N GLY A 55 -11.34 -15.32 6.72
CA GLY A 55 -12.21 -14.13 6.63
C GLY A 55 -11.78 -12.94 7.51
N GLU A 56 -10.84 -13.14 8.43
CA GLU A 56 -10.16 -12.05 9.15
C GLU A 56 -9.12 -11.38 8.24
N VAL A 57 -9.14 -10.05 8.21
CA VAL A 57 -8.21 -9.24 7.42
C VAL A 57 -6.76 -9.61 7.74
N GLY A 58 -6.00 -9.99 6.71
CA GLY A 58 -4.61 -10.43 6.81
C GLY A 58 -3.56 -9.36 6.45
N GLY A 59 -2.29 -9.80 6.39
CA GLY A 59 -1.15 -8.98 5.96
C GLY A 59 -1.00 -8.84 4.44
N ASP A 60 -1.68 -9.68 3.66
CA ASP A 60 -1.64 -9.66 2.19
C ASP A 60 -2.38 -8.44 1.66
N HIS A 61 -1.73 -7.68 0.79
CA HIS A 61 -2.32 -6.48 0.21
C HIS A 61 -1.92 -6.26 -1.25
N ILE A 62 -2.86 -5.78 -2.06
CA ILE A 62 -2.62 -5.43 -3.47
C ILE A 62 -2.81 -3.93 -3.65
N ILE A 63 -1.86 -3.30 -4.33
CA ILE A 63 -1.90 -1.89 -4.70
C ILE A 63 -1.92 -1.78 -6.23
N TYR A 64 -3.02 -1.27 -6.77
CA TYR A 64 -3.06 -0.87 -8.17
C TYR A 64 -2.61 0.57 -8.36
N VAL A 65 -1.66 0.75 -9.28
CA VAL A 65 -1.12 2.05 -9.67
C VAL A 65 -1.60 2.37 -11.07
N ASP A 66 -2.79 2.97 -11.16
CA ASP A 66 -3.22 3.65 -12.37
C ASP A 66 -2.59 5.04 -12.39
N PHE A 67 -1.54 5.19 -13.21
CA PHE A 67 -0.83 6.46 -13.30
C PHE A 67 -1.72 7.60 -13.81
N LYS A 68 -2.72 7.30 -14.66
CA LYS A 68 -3.61 8.29 -15.29
C LYS A 68 -4.65 8.81 -14.31
N GLN A 69 -5.27 7.90 -13.55
CA GLN A 69 -6.32 8.23 -12.60
C GLN A 69 -5.76 8.89 -11.33
N ARG A 70 -4.65 8.38 -10.80
CA ARG A 70 -4.22 8.68 -9.43
C ARG A 70 -3.32 9.91 -9.29
N PHE A 71 -2.66 10.39 -10.36
CA PHE A 71 -1.60 11.39 -10.22
C PHE A 71 -1.71 12.64 -11.10
N ASP A 72 -2.78 12.83 -11.88
CA ASP A 72 -2.91 13.97 -12.82
C ASP A 72 -1.64 14.20 -13.66
N LEU A 73 -1.31 13.21 -14.50
CA LEU A 73 -0.12 13.27 -15.34
C LEU A 73 -0.12 14.48 -16.29
N ARG A 74 -1.29 14.96 -16.71
CA ARG A 74 -1.39 16.11 -17.63
C ARG A 74 -0.81 17.37 -16.97
N ALA A 75 -1.23 17.67 -15.74
CA ALA A 75 -0.71 18.82 -15.01
C ALA A 75 0.80 18.68 -14.74
N ARG A 76 1.27 17.47 -14.42
CA ARG A 76 2.70 17.20 -14.17
C ARG A 76 3.56 17.33 -15.42
N ILE A 77 3.09 16.82 -16.57
CA ILE A 77 3.78 16.97 -17.86
C ILE A 77 3.90 18.44 -18.22
N ALA A 78 2.81 19.19 -18.16
CA ALA A 78 2.82 20.63 -18.46
C ALA A 78 3.78 21.41 -17.54
N ARG A 79 3.84 21.05 -16.26
CA ARG A 79 4.80 21.63 -15.31
C ARG A 79 6.25 21.29 -15.69
N ALA A 80 6.54 20.01 -15.96
CA ALA A 80 7.89 19.59 -16.35
C ALA A 80 8.37 20.26 -17.65
N GLU A 81 7.48 20.44 -18.63
CA GLU A 81 7.75 21.20 -19.85
C GLU A 81 8.06 22.67 -19.56
N ALA A 82 7.27 23.33 -18.72
CA ALA A 82 7.46 24.73 -18.32
C ALA A 82 8.77 24.95 -17.53
N GLU A 83 9.19 23.95 -16.75
CA GLU A 83 10.45 23.95 -16.00
C GLU A 83 11.67 23.58 -16.87
N GLY A 84 11.48 23.23 -18.15
CA GLY A 84 12.57 22.84 -19.03
C GLY A 84 13.18 21.47 -18.69
N ARG A 85 12.36 20.53 -18.19
CA ARG A 85 12.73 19.16 -17.77
C ARG A 85 12.14 18.12 -18.74
N PRO A 86 12.64 18.04 -19.99
CA PRO A 86 12.04 17.20 -21.03
C PRO A 86 12.15 15.69 -20.74
N ASP A 87 13.20 15.28 -20.04
CA ASP A 87 13.41 13.90 -19.58
C ASP A 87 12.28 13.41 -18.68
N ILE A 88 11.82 14.26 -17.77
CA ILE A 88 10.72 13.95 -16.84
C ILE A 88 9.39 13.98 -17.56
N ALA A 89 9.16 14.95 -18.45
CA ALA A 89 7.98 14.96 -19.28
C ALA A 89 7.86 13.68 -20.11
N ASP A 90 8.96 13.19 -20.69
CA ASP A 90 9.00 11.94 -21.44
C ASP A 90 8.70 10.71 -20.57
N ASN A 91 9.25 10.65 -19.36
CA ASN A 91 8.98 9.57 -18.41
C ASN A 91 7.51 9.56 -17.97
N LEU A 92 6.93 10.73 -17.67
CA LEU A 92 5.52 10.86 -17.33
C LEU A 92 4.60 10.41 -18.48
N ARG A 93 4.97 10.74 -19.73
CA ARG A 93 4.24 10.25 -20.92
C ARG A 93 4.33 8.73 -21.07
N ARG A 94 5.46 8.11 -20.71
CA ARG A 94 5.59 6.64 -20.65
C ARG A 94 4.70 6.05 -19.55
N CYS A 95 4.69 6.64 -18.35
CA CYS A 95 3.79 6.22 -17.26
C CYS A 95 2.32 6.29 -17.66
N ALA A 96 1.91 7.26 -18.50
CA ALA A 96 0.53 7.35 -18.99
C ALA A 96 0.07 6.12 -19.81
N ARG A 97 1.01 5.30 -20.29
CA ARG A 97 0.77 4.08 -21.08
C ARG A 97 1.15 2.80 -20.32
N THR A 98 1.27 2.91 -18.99
CA THR A 98 1.78 1.87 -18.11
C THR A 98 0.80 1.66 -16.96
N ALA A 99 0.72 0.46 -16.43
CA ALA A 99 0.04 0.12 -15.18
C ALA A 99 1.05 -0.46 -14.21
N GLY A 100 0.96 -0.05 -12.95
CA GLY A 100 1.73 -0.67 -11.87
C GLY A 100 0.86 -1.55 -10.98
N ILE A 101 1.46 -2.62 -10.45
CA ILE A 101 0.86 -3.51 -9.47
C ILE A 101 1.91 -3.77 -8.38
N ALA A 102 1.53 -3.57 -7.12
CA ALA A 102 2.34 -3.95 -5.97
C ALA A 102 1.62 -5.07 -5.19
N LEU A 103 2.31 -6.18 -4.98
CA LEU A 103 1.90 -7.28 -4.12
C LEU A 103 2.70 -7.18 -2.82
N VAL A 104 2.00 -7.01 -1.71
CA VAL A 104 2.59 -6.80 -0.38
C VAL A 104 2.19 -7.98 0.50
N ASP A 105 3.16 -8.56 1.20
CA ASP A 105 2.95 -9.57 2.25
C ASP A 105 3.61 -9.07 3.53
N VAL A 106 2.80 -8.81 4.55
CA VAL A 106 3.27 -8.43 5.88
C VAL A 106 3.39 -9.67 6.75
N SER A 107 4.57 -9.86 7.37
CA SER A 107 4.82 -11.05 8.18
C SER A 107 3.81 -11.23 9.31
N GLY A 108 2.97 -12.25 9.19
CA GLY A 108 1.88 -12.54 10.12
C GLY A 108 0.53 -12.65 9.40
N HIS A 109 -0.56 -12.63 10.16
CA HIS A 109 -1.92 -12.78 9.66
C HIS A 109 -2.96 -12.14 10.59
N ARG A 110 -2.52 -11.32 11.54
CA ARG A 110 -3.40 -10.67 12.52
C ARG A 110 -3.92 -9.36 11.94
N VAL A 111 -5.01 -8.86 12.49
CA VAL A 111 -5.57 -7.53 12.15
C VAL A 111 -4.54 -6.39 12.31
N THR A 112 -3.58 -6.51 13.23
CA THR A 112 -2.48 -5.54 13.37
C THR A 112 -1.54 -5.51 12.16
N ASP A 113 -1.46 -6.60 11.40
CA ASP A 113 -0.62 -6.75 10.21
C ASP A 113 -1.28 -6.07 9.01
N ALA A 114 -2.61 -6.14 8.95
CA ALA A 114 -3.43 -5.36 8.03
C ALA A 114 -3.23 -3.85 8.18
N LEU A 115 -3.12 -3.36 9.43
CA LEU A 115 -2.81 -1.96 9.70
C LEU A 115 -1.44 -1.57 9.14
N LEU A 116 -0.43 -2.43 9.29
CA LEU A 116 0.89 -2.18 8.73
C LEU A 116 0.85 -2.16 7.19
N ALA A 117 0.09 -3.06 6.56
CA ALA A 117 -0.14 -3.06 5.12
C ALA A 117 -0.85 -1.77 4.65
N ALA A 118 -1.81 -1.27 5.41
CA ALA A 118 -2.51 -0.01 5.13
C ALA A 118 -1.58 1.20 5.21
N VAL A 119 -0.75 1.28 6.26
CA VAL A 119 0.27 2.35 6.42
C VAL A 119 1.29 2.29 5.27
N PHE A 120 1.73 1.08 4.91
CA PHE A 120 2.61 0.87 3.76
C PHE A 120 1.97 1.36 2.46
N HIS A 121 0.69 1.05 2.21
CA HIS A 121 -0.01 1.49 1.02
C HIS A 121 -0.02 3.02 0.90
N GLN A 122 -0.33 3.72 1.99
CA GLN A 122 -0.34 5.19 1.98
C GLN A 122 1.06 5.76 1.76
N ALA A 123 2.07 5.22 2.45
CA ALA A 123 3.46 5.64 2.28
C ALA A 123 3.96 5.42 0.83
N PHE A 124 3.60 4.28 0.24
CA PHE A 124 3.91 3.96 -1.15
C PHE A 124 3.27 4.95 -2.12
N LEU A 125 1.96 5.26 -1.99
CA LEU A 125 1.28 6.18 -2.89
C LEU A 125 1.80 7.62 -2.79
N VAL A 126 2.10 8.09 -1.57
CA VAL A 126 2.71 9.40 -1.36
C VAL A 126 4.10 9.43 -1.98
N GLY A 127 4.94 8.43 -1.70
CA GLY A 127 6.27 8.34 -2.28
C GLY A 127 6.25 8.25 -3.81
N ALA A 128 5.30 7.50 -4.38
CA ALA A 128 5.06 7.43 -5.81
C ALA A 128 4.71 8.81 -6.41
N ALA A 129 3.87 9.59 -5.73
CA ALA A 129 3.57 10.96 -6.15
C ALA A 129 4.83 11.84 -6.16
N TYR A 130 5.72 11.71 -5.17
CA TYR A 130 6.97 12.48 -5.15
C TYR A 130 7.96 12.04 -6.23
N GLU A 131 8.10 10.73 -6.48
CA GLU A 131 8.93 10.19 -7.56
C GLU A 131 8.46 10.71 -8.93
N LEU A 132 7.16 10.74 -9.19
CA LEU A 132 6.63 11.27 -10.44
C LEU A 132 6.95 12.77 -10.65
N ASP A 133 7.02 13.58 -9.59
CA ASP A 133 7.45 14.99 -9.71
C ASP A 133 8.97 15.14 -9.84
N ALA A 134 9.74 14.24 -9.22
CA ALA A 134 11.19 14.32 -9.17
C ALA A 134 11.88 13.69 -10.40
N SER A 135 11.40 12.53 -10.86
CA SER A 135 12.03 11.70 -11.88
C SER A 135 11.08 11.30 -13.02
N GLY A 136 9.77 11.56 -12.88
CA GLY A 136 8.74 11.26 -13.88
C GLY A 136 8.34 9.79 -13.94
N GLN A 137 8.87 8.94 -13.05
CA GLN A 137 8.61 7.51 -13.00
C GLN A 137 8.85 6.96 -11.60
N ILE A 138 8.35 5.78 -11.28
CA ILE A 138 8.74 5.09 -10.03
C ILE A 138 10.17 4.57 -10.18
N THR A 139 11.03 4.90 -9.23
CA THR A 139 12.44 4.46 -9.22
C THR A 139 12.73 3.52 -8.05
N ARG A 140 13.92 2.92 -8.05
CA ARG A 140 14.40 2.07 -6.95
C ARG A 140 14.50 2.83 -5.62
N HIS A 141 14.72 4.14 -5.70
CA HIS A 141 14.92 5.00 -4.54
C HIS A 141 13.69 5.03 -3.61
N LEU A 142 12.47 4.95 -4.17
CA LEU A 142 11.25 4.80 -3.39
C LEU A 142 11.31 3.57 -2.46
N PHE A 143 11.70 2.42 -3.00
CA PHE A 143 11.73 1.17 -2.24
C PHE A 143 12.82 1.16 -1.18
N GLU A 144 13.98 1.77 -1.47
CA GLU A 144 15.06 1.96 -0.48
C GLU A 144 14.60 2.85 0.68
N ASN A 145 13.87 3.93 0.38
CA ASN A 145 13.30 4.83 1.38
C ASN A 145 12.22 4.14 2.21
N LEU A 146 11.31 3.39 1.56
CA LEU A 146 10.29 2.60 2.24
C LEU A 146 10.94 1.56 3.15
N ASN A 147 11.91 0.79 2.66
CA ASN A 147 12.61 -0.20 3.48
C ASN A 147 13.27 0.45 4.70
N THR A 148 13.97 1.57 4.52
CA THR A 148 14.60 2.28 5.64
C THR A 148 13.57 2.76 6.66
N ARG A 149 12.45 3.33 6.20
CA ARG A 149 11.38 3.82 7.08
C ARG A 149 10.73 2.68 7.85
N PHE A 150 10.31 1.63 7.16
CA PHE A 150 9.58 0.52 7.77
C PHE A 150 10.50 -0.32 8.65
N HIS A 151 11.76 -0.57 8.27
CA HIS A 151 12.74 -1.24 9.15
C HIS A 151 12.95 -0.50 10.48
N GLN A 152 12.91 0.84 10.47
CA GLN A 152 13.07 1.65 11.68
C GLN A 152 11.78 1.77 12.51
N SER A 153 10.60 1.63 11.89
CA SER A 153 9.31 1.88 12.54
C SER A 153 8.50 0.61 12.84
N SER A 154 8.80 -0.52 12.20
CA SER A 154 8.19 -1.81 12.51
C SER A 154 8.89 -2.42 13.72
N GLY A 155 8.12 -2.98 14.67
CA GLY A 155 8.71 -3.71 15.80
C GLY A 155 9.71 -4.78 15.32
N ALA A 156 10.70 -5.12 16.15
CA ALA A 156 11.92 -5.88 15.80
C ALA A 156 11.74 -7.24 15.07
N HIS A 157 10.51 -7.71 14.85
CA HIS A 157 10.18 -9.00 14.23
C HIS A 157 9.16 -8.89 13.08
N LYS A 158 8.79 -7.68 12.64
CA LYS A 158 7.88 -7.48 11.51
C LYS A 158 8.67 -7.11 10.27
N PHE A 159 8.35 -7.75 9.15
CA PHE A 159 8.93 -7.45 7.85
C PHE A 159 7.83 -7.45 6.80
N ILE A 160 8.09 -6.75 5.70
CA ILE A 160 7.18 -6.65 4.56
C ILE A 160 7.93 -7.17 3.35
N SER A 161 7.38 -8.15 2.68
CA SER A 161 7.85 -8.62 1.37
C SER A 161 7.02 -7.97 0.27
N LEU A 162 7.69 -7.53 -0.79
CA LEU A 162 7.07 -6.75 -1.86
C LEU A 162 7.50 -7.25 -3.24
N LEU A 163 6.53 -7.43 -4.13
CA LEU A 163 6.76 -7.51 -5.56
C LEU A 163 6.04 -6.34 -6.24
N TYR A 164 6.82 -5.41 -6.78
CA TYR A 164 6.29 -4.33 -7.61
C TYR A 164 6.60 -4.59 -9.08
N GLY A 165 5.58 -4.48 -9.93
CA GLY A 165 5.70 -4.65 -11.37
C GLY A 165 5.01 -3.52 -12.12
N GLU A 166 5.57 -3.14 -13.26
CA GLU A 166 4.98 -2.20 -14.21
C GLU A 166 4.93 -2.84 -15.59
N ILE A 167 3.74 -2.85 -16.20
CA ILE A 167 3.50 -3.32 -17.57
C ILE A 167 3.10 -2.14 -18.46
N SER A 168 3.76 -1.98 -19.59
CA SER A 168 3.40 -0.98 -20.61
C SER A 168 2.56 -1.57 -21.73
N GLU A 169 1.89 -0.69 -22.47
CA GLU A 169 1.05 -1.03 -23.63
C GLU A 169 1.82 -1.80 -24.72
N ASP A 170 3.14 -1.62 -24.83
CA ASP A 170 4.01 -2.38 -25.74
C ASP A 170 4.41 -3.77 -25.20
N SER A 171 3.77 -4.23 -24.13
CA SER A 171 4.03 -5.50 -23.44
C SER A 171 5.40 -5.59 -22.76
N THR A 172 6.11 -4.47 -22.59
CA THR A 172 7.33 -4.46 -21.75
C THR A 172 6.92 -4.56 -20.28
N PHE A 173 7.48 -5.55 -19.57
CA PHE A 173 7.30 -5.71 -18.13
C PHE A 173 8.61 -5.46 -17.40
N ARG A 174 8.59 -4.57 -16.41
CA ARG A 174 9.70 -4.40 -15.45
C ARG A 174 9.19 -4.69 -14.05
N PHE A 175 10.04 -5.27 -13.22
CA PHE A 175 9.68 -5.58 -11.85
C PHE A 175 10.85 -5.38 -10.89
N LEU A 176 10.49 -5.27 -9.63
CA LEU A 176 11.37 -5.18 -8.48
C LEU A 176 10.79 -6.04 -7.36
N SER A 177 11.62 -6.95 -6.86
CA SER A 177 11.34 -7.73 -5.65
C SER A 177 12.18 -7.14 -4.52
N ALA A 178 11.55 -6.82 -3.39
CA ALA A 178 12.18 -6.22 -2.22
C ALA A 178 11.66 -6.85 -0.92
#